data_AF-W6KZ97-F1
#
_entry.id   AF-W6KZ97-F1
#
_cell.length_a   1.000
_cell.length_b   1.000
_cell.length_c   1.000
_cell.angle_alpha   90.00
_cell.angle_beta   90.00
_cell.angle_gamma   90.00
#
_symmetry.space_group_name_H-M   'P 1'
#
loop_
_entity.id
_entity.type
_entity.pdbx_description
1 polymer ?
#
loop_
_entity_poly.entity_id
_entity_poly.type
_entity_poly.pdbx_seq_one_letter_code
_entity_poly.pdbx_strand_id
1 'polypeptide(L)'
;MDTNNLLVTESLVLLFLYSFRESCPNQRDASSAQRARLTKPEKKNSSGFPYTENQLRIFARILCLINSILLLKNGVGAREVTCTERDLYYCNPPLFAPQGQGSVHRCLERLGVWMRIAASCMEKSDGLPQPHQGAAYQFIFTTPQTALERIIATDGHKQPYSREDLGVVATPKSILVGPLSMMLCYPQGGAADSAPVQVGCHGIHLTAEMALYGRGYSVGDGSREVALVFVEKESTLRTLLGEIQEPLPSPSDGGGQGGCVRRGRSYRMLCTKGYPCVASRLFVRRLNAEHPQLPLLALVDGDPHGLRILLTMLEGSPTCRSLTRNSAGSRHRIASSSEADYTTGLLPLQWVGLRPSRMSPPHLSNASLMPLSASDGIVLRQLERRISGHLAGDRSIHPCARTTLSHMLEEVQWMWRTRLKGELQACTDGPLSLLEEFPLHIYL
;
A
#
# COMPACT_ATOMS: atom_id res chain seq x y z
N MET A 1 33.19 7.30 8.19
CA MET A 1 32.54 6.58 7.07
C MET A 1 33.05 5.16 7.11
N ASP A 2 32.21 4.19 7.45
CA ASP A 2 32.64 2.80 7.56
C ASP A 2 33.07 2.23 6.20
N THR A 3 34.14 1.44 6.22
CA THR A 3 34.70 0.66 5.09
C THR A 3 33.63 -0.15 4.34
N ASN A 4 32.53 -0.50 5.01
CA ASN A 4 31.40 -1.21 4.43
C ASN A 4 30.61 -0.38 3.39
N ASN A 5 30.45 0.93 3.56
CA ASN A 5 29.71 1.77 2.59
C ASN A 5 30.50 2.00 1.28
N LEU A 6 31.84 1.96 1.38
CA LEU A 6 32.72 2.03 0.22
C LEU A 6 32.56 0.76 -0.64
N LEU A 7 32.53 -0.41 -0.02
CA LEU A 7 32.34 -1.71 -0.67
C LEU A 7 31.02 -1.82 -1.44
N VAL A 8 29.90 -1.29 -0.92
CA VAL A 8 28.60 -1.30 -1.63
C VAL A 8 28.65 -0.41 -2.86
N THR A 9 29.26 0.77 -2.71
CA THR A 9 29.41 1.74 -3.80
C THR A 9 30.34 1.21 -4.89
N GLU A 10 31.47 0.61 -4.49
CA GLU A 10 32.41 -0.07 -5.38
C GLU A 10 31.76 -1.26 -6.09
N SER A 11 30.94 -2.04 -5.39
CA SER A 11 30.24 -3.20 -5.97
C SER A 11 29.21 -2.76 -7.02
N LEU A 12 28.49 -1.66 -6.78
CA LEU A 12 27.53 -1.09 -7.71
C LEU A 12 28.22 -0.42 -8.92
N VAL A 13 29.41 0.16 -8.72
CA VAL A 13 30.26 0.69 -9.80
C VAL A 13 30.85 -0.44 -10.65
N LEU A 14 31.26 -1.55 -10.03
CA LEU A 14 31.77 -2.72 -10.72
C LEU A 14 30.66 -3.50 -11.46
N LEU A 15 29.43 -3.46 -10.95
CA LEU A 15 28.20 -3.91 -11.63
C LEU A 15 27.98 -3.17 -12.95
N PHE A 16 28.16 -1.85 -12.90
CA PHE A 16 28.15 -0.97 -14.06
C PHE A 16 29.29 -1.31 -15.04
N LEU A 17 30.51 -1.53 -14.55
CA LEU A 17 31.66 -1.92 -15.38
C LEU A 17 31.53 -3.34 -15.98
N TYR A 18 30.76 -4.24 -15.37
CA TYR A 18 30.51 -5.56 -15.94
C TYR A 18 29.42 -5.55 -17.01
N SER A 19 28.29 -4.85 -16.79
CA SER A 19 27.30 -4.63 -17.85
C SER A 19 27.92 -3.90 -19.06
N PHE A 20 28.94 -3.08 -18.81
CA PHE A 20 29.79 -2.45 -19.82
C PHE A 20 30.64 -3.46 -20.64
N ARG A 21 31.11 -4.55 -20.02
CA ARG A 21 31.95 -5.59 -20.67
C ARG A 21 31.14 -6.62 -21.47
N GLU A 22 30.01 -7.09 -20.95
CA GLU A 22 29.14 -8.08 -21.64
C GLU A 22 28.47 -7.50 -22.90
N SER A 23 28.24 -6.18 -22.93
CA SER A 23 27.65 -5.50 -24.10
C SER A 23 28.63 -5.35 -25.27
N CYS A 24 29.85 -5.88 -25.18
CA CYS A 24 30.84 -5.92 -26.25
C CYS A 24 31.52 -7.31 -26.33
N PRO A 25 30.95 -8.29 -27.06
CA PRO A 25 31.71 -9.47 -27.43
C PRO A 25 32.76 -9.04 -28.47
N ASN A 26 34.04 -9.21 -28.12
CA ASN A 26 35.17 -8.81 -28.97
C ASN A 26 35.08 -9.39 -30.38
N GLN A 27 35.23 -8.49 -31.36
CA GLN A 27 35.80 -8.81 -32.67
C GLN A 27 37.16 -9.50 -32.48
N ARG A 28 37.18 -10.83 -32.56
CA ARG A 28 38.35 -11.59 -32.98
C ARG A 28 37.85 -12.79 -33.78
N ASP A 29 37.82 -12.59 -35.09
CA ASP A 29 38.25 -13.56 -36.10
C ASP A 29 38.22 -12.86 -37.46
N ALA A 30 39.38 -12.31 -37.85
CA ALA A 30 39.60 -11.80 -39.19
C ALA A 30 41.04 -12.08 -39.60
N SER A 31 41.33 -13.36 -39.85
CA SER A 31 42.44 -13.78 -40.68
C SER A 31 41.90 -14.57 -41.87
N SER A 32 41.57 -13.85 -42.95
CA SER A 32 41.77 -14.23 -44.36
C SER A 32 40.72 -13.58 -45.27
N ALA A 33 41.11 -12.52 -45.99
CA ALA A 33 40.84 -12.34 -47.42
C ALA A 33 41.12 -10.88 -47.83
N GLN A 34 41.94 -10.77 -48.86
CA GLN A 34 42.57 -9.55 -49.35
C GLN A 34 41.85 -9.08 -50.63
N ARG A 35 41.87 -7.76 -50.88
CA ARG A 35 41.60 -7.02 -52.16
C ARG A 35 40.12 -6.88 -52.57
N ALA A 36 39.61 -5.74 -53.06
CA ALA A 36 40.18 -4.46 -53.45
C ALA A 36 39.08 -3.37 -53.59
N ARG A 37 39.53 -2.10 -53.66
CA ARG A 37 38.91 -0.89 -54.28
C ARG A 37 38.14 0.12 -53.39
N LEU A 38 38.90 1.18 -53.11
CA LEU A 38 38.66 2.61 -53.36
C LEU A 38 37.40 3.32 -52.79
N THR A 39 37.73 4.29 -51.92
CA THR A 39 37.15 5.64 -51.72
C THR A 39 35.76 5.77 -51.05
N LYS A 40 35.79 6.23 -49.79
CA LYS A 40 34.88 7.24 -49.22
C LYS A 40 35.45 7.78 -47.89
N PRO A 41 35.14 9.02 -47.49
CA PRO A 41 35.78 9.67 -46.35
C PRO A 41 35.35 8.98 -45.06
N GLU A 42 36.32 8.72 -44.19
CA GLU A 42 36.12 8.22 -42.83
C GLU A 42 35.17 9.15 -42.07
N LYS A 43 33.91 8.72 -41.94
CA LYS A 43 33.12 9.13 -40.78
C LYS A 43 33.79 8.48 -39.58
N LYS A 44 34.37 9.29 -38.69
CA LYS A 44 34.76 8.89 -37.34
C LYS A 44 33.61 8.08 -36.75
N ASN A 45 33.78 6.76 -36.70
CA ASN A 45 32.97 5.88 -35.87
C ASN A 45 33.33 6.23 -34.43
N SER A 46 32.66 7.24 -33.87
CA SER A 46 32.56 7.34 -32.42
C SER A 46 31.90 6.03 -31.99
N SER A 47 32.68 5.15 -31.36
CA SER A 47 32.21 4.01 -30.60
C SER A 47 31.22 4.53 -29.56
N GLY A 48 29.97 4.70 -29.97
CA GLY A 48 28.91 5.23 -29.15
C GLY A 48 28.69 4.27 -27.99
N PHE A 49 28.79 4.79 -26.77
CA PHE A 49 28.43 4.04 -25.58
C PHE A 49 27.05 3.39 -25.80
N PRO A 50 26.87 2.10 -25.47
CA PRO A 50 25.64 1.35 -25.77
C PRO A 50 24.42 1.84 -24.95
N TYR A 51 24.62 2.82 -24.07
CA TYR A 51 23.60 3.39 -23.22
C TYR A 51 23.41 4.87 -23.51
N THR A 52 22.14 5.27 -23.52
CA THR A 52 21.77 6.67 -23.59
C THR A 52 22.19 7.38 -22.29
N GLU A 53 22.56 8.65 -22.37
CA GLU A 53 22.86 9.51 -21.22
C GLU A 53 21.76 9.44 -20.13
N ASN A 54 20.51 9.25 -20.55
CA ASN A 54 19.37 9.08 -19.66
C ASN A 54 19.47 7.82 -18.79
N GLN A 55 19.96 6.69 -19.32
CA GLN A 55 20.12 5.45 -18.55
C GLN A 55 21.19 5.60 -17.47
N LEU A 56 22.32 6.25 -17.80
CA LEU A 56 23.38 6.57 -16.84
C LEU A 56 22.87 7.47 -15.72
N ARG A 57 22.08 8.48 -16.06
CA ARG A 57 21.48 9.42 -15.10
C ARG A 57 20.50 8.73 -14.15
N ILE A 58 19.66 7.82 -14.66
CA ILE A 58 18.76 6.98 -13.86
C ILE A 58 19.55 6.13 -12.88
N PHE A 59 20.64 5.52 -13.34
CA PHE A 59 21.46 4.65 -12.50
C PHE A 59 22.14 5.43 -11.38
N ALA A 60 22.78 6.56 -11.70
CA ALA A 60 23.38 7.45 -10.70
C ALA A 60 22.36 7.90 -9.64
N ARG A 61 21.11 8.17 -10.04
CA ARG A 61 20.01 8.48 -9.12
C ARG A 61 19.71 7.33 -8.15
N ILE A 62 19.63 6.09 -8.64
CA ILE A 62 19.37 4.92 -7.79
C ILE A 62 20.52 4.69 -6.81
N LEU A 63 21.78 4.81 -7.25
CA LEU A 63 22.95 4.65 -6.37
C LEU A 63 22.99 5.71 -5.26
N CYS A 64 22.78 6.98 -5.62
CA CYS A 64 22.73 8.05 -4.65
C CYS A 64 21.57 7.88 -3.67
N LEU A 65 20.43 7.38 -4.16
CA LEU A 65 19.28 7.07 -3.32
C LEU A 65 19.56 5.94 -2.33
N ILE A 66 20.18 4.84 -2.77
CA ILE A 66 20.63 3.76 -1.87
C ILE A 66 21.56 4.35 -0.81
N ASN A 67 22.62 5.06 -1.23
CA ASN A 67 23.56 5.66 -0.29
C ASN A 67 22.88 6.63 0.70
N SER A 68 21.89 7.41 0.25
CA SER A 68 21.12 8.30 1.13
C SER A 68 20.32 7.51 2.17
N ILE A 69 19.67 6.42 1.76
CA ILE A 69 18.97 5.51 2.69
C ILE A 69 19.97 4.92 3.71
N LEU A 70 21.15 4.50 3.27
CA LEU A 70 22.17 3.94 4.15
C LEU A 70 22.71 4.96 5.15
N LEU A 71 22.98 6.19 4.70
CA LEU A 71 23.45 7.26 5.57
C LEU A 71 22.39 7.64 6.61
N LEU A 72 21.12 7.72 6.20
CA LEU A 72 20.02 8.03 7.12
C LEU A 72 19.81 6.90 8.15
N LYS A 73 19.95 5.64 7.75
CA LYS A 73 19.87 4.49 8.66
C LYS A 73 21.06 4.39 9.62
N ASN A 74 22.27 4.70 9.17
CA ASN A 74 23.50 4.53 9.96
C ASN A 74 23.88 5.78 10.79
N GLY A 75 23.30 6.94 10.52
CA GLY A 75 23.74 8.23 11.07
C GLY A 75 23.24 8.58 12.47
N VAL A 76 22.28 7.82 13.04
CA VAL A 76 21.68 8.12 14.35
C VAL A 76 21.66 6.82 15.15
N GLY A 77 22.25 6.85 16.36
CA GLY A 77 22.44 5.66 17.18
C GLY A 77 21.18 4.79 17.34
N ALA A 78 21.33 3.51 17.00
CA ALA A 78 20.58 2.33 17.44
C ALA A 78 19.03 2.29 17.28
N ARG A 79 18.36 3.28 16.69
CA ARG A 79 16.95 3.14 16.29
C ARG A 79 16.82 3.15 14.77
N GLU A 80 16.04 2.23 14.22
CA GLU A 80 15.70 2.18 12.80
C GLU A 80 15.09 3.52 12.36
N VAL A 81 15.93 4.40 11.82
CA VAL A 81 15.47 5.71 11.32
C VAL A 81 14.65 5.47 10.06
N THR A 82 13.35 5.71 10.15
CA THR A 82 12.50 5.83 8.97
C THR A 82 12.69 7.21 8.34
N CYS A 83 12.65 7.30 7.01
CA CYS A 83 12.76 8.55 6.28
C CYS A 83 11.63 8.70 5.26
N THR A 84 11.30 9.92 4.85
CA THR A 84 10.30 10.17 3.82
C THR A 84 10.94 10.34 2.45
N GLU A 85 10.15 10.21 1.37
CA GLU A 85 10.61 10.54 0.01
C GLU A 85 11.12 11.99 -0.09
N ARG A 86 10.61 12.89 0.75
CA ARG A 86 11.08 14.28 0.81
C ARG A 86 12.47 14.37 1.41
N ASP A 87 12.73 13.62 2.48
CA ASP A 87 14.04 13.60 3.12
C ASP A 87 15.10 13.11 2.13
N LEU A 88 14.79 12.03 1.39
CA LEU A 88 15.64 11.53 0.29
C LEU A 88 15.83 12.55 -0.84
N TYR A 89 14.79 13.29 -1.21
CA TYR A 89 14.91 14.37 -2.19
C TYR A 89 15.86 15.46 -1.71
N TYR A 90 15.76 15.86 -0.44
CA TYR A 90 16.58 16.93 0.14
C TYR A 90 18.04 16.51 0.39
N CYS A 91 18.37 15.21 0.39
CA CYS A 91 19.76 14.76 0.38
C CYS A 91 20.53 15.22 -0.87
N ASN A 92 19.88 15.31 -2.04
CA ASN A 92 20.51 15.81 -3.27
C ASN A 92 19.49 16.35 -4.32
N PRO A 93 18.92 17.54 -4.12
CA PRO A 93 17.91 18.10 -5.02
C PRO A 93 18.34 18.23 -6.50
N PRO A 94 19.58 18.66 -6.83
CA PRO A 94 20.03 18.78 -8.21
C PRO A 94 19.97 17.47 -8.99
N LEU A 95 20.24 16.34 -8.33
CA LEU A 95 20.25 15.03 -8.97
C LEU A 95 18.85 14.61 -9.48
N PHE A 96 17.79 15.06 -8.81
CA PHE A 96 16.40 14.72 -9.12
C PHE A 96 15.70 15.78 -10.00
N ALA A 97 16.38 16.87 -10.35
CA ALA A 97 15.86 17.87 -11.27
C ALA A 97 15.71 17.31 -12.71
N PRO A 98 14.78 17.85 -13.52
CA PRO A 98 13.75 18.84 -13.18
C PRO A 98 12.49 18.21 -12.53
N GLN A 99 12.45 16.89 -12.40
CA GLN A 99 11.26 16.12 -12.05
C GLN A 99 10.99 16.08 -10.53
N GLY A 100 11.91 16.59 -9.72
CA GLY A 100 11.78 16.75 -8.27
C GLY A 100 11.50 15.45 -7.54
N GLN A 101 10.64 15.50 -6.53
CA GLN A 101 10.22 14.35 -5.72
C GLN A 101 9.63 13.21 -6.57
N GLY A 102 9.00 13.51 -7.72
CA GLY A 102 8.52 12.48 -8.64
C GLY A 102 9.63 11.61 -9.24
N SER A 103 10.85 12.13 -9.36
CA SER A 103 12.00 11.31 -9.74
C SER A 103 12.46 10.37 -8.63
N VAL A 104 12.40 10.81 -7.36
CA VAL A 104 12.72 9.96 -6.20
C VAL A 104 11.76 8.78 -6.14
N HIS A 105 10.46 9.06 -6.24
CA HIS A 105 9.42 8.03 -6.25
C HIS A 105 9.65 6.96 -7.33
N ARG A 106 9.89 7.38 -8.58
CA ARG A 106 10.20 6.45 -9.68
C ARG A 106 11.48 5.65 -9.46
N CYS A 107 12.48 6.23 -8.79
CA CYS A 107 13.72 5.51 -8.46
C CYS A 107 13.47 4.45 -7.38
N LEU A 108 12.65 4.74 -6.37
CA LEU A 108 12.22 3.77 -5.35
C LEU A 108 11.42 2.62 -5.97
N GLU A 109 10.47 2.90 -6.86
CA GLU A 109 9.72 1.86 -7.56
C GLU A 109 10.64 0.95 -8.37
N ARG A 110 11.60 1.54 -9.10
CA ARG A 110 12.59 0.79 -9.88
C ARG A 110 13.52 -0.03 -9.01
N LEU A 111 13.96 0.52 -7.88
CA LEU A 111 14.78 -0.20 -6.92
C LEU A 111 14.02 -1.42 -6.37
N GLY A 112 12.74 -1.26 -5.99
CA GLY A 112 11.91 -2.38 -5.54
C GLY A 112 11.66 -3.44 -6.63
N VAL A 113 11.55 -3.05 -7.90
CA VAL A 113 11.51 -4.01 -9.03
C VAL A 113 12.85 -4.74 -9.16
N TRP A 114 13.96 -4.02 -9.12
CA TRP A 114 15.30 -4.59 -9.26
C TRP A 114 15.61 -5.60 -8.15
N MET A 115 15.30 -5.26 -6.91
CA MET A 115 15.49 -6.15 -5.75
C MET A 115 14.66 -7.43 -5.87
N ARG A 116 13.43 -7.35 -6.38
CA ARG A 116 12.60 -8.54 -6.62
C ARG A 116 13.17 -9.43 -7.73
N ILE A 117 13.68 -8.85 -8.81
CA ILE A 117 14.33 -9.61 -9.88
C ILE A 117 15.57 -10.32 -9.34
N ALA A 118 16.43 -9.59 -8.63
CA ALA A 118 17.64 -10.15 -8.01
C ALA A 118 17.30 -11.35 -7.11
N ALA A 119 16.32 -11.19 -6.21
CA ALA A 119 15.87 -12.28 -5.35
C ALA A 119 15.33 -13.48 -6.13
N SER A 120 14.52 -13.27 -7.17
CA SER A 120 13.96 -14.36 -7.98
C SER A 120 15.01 -15.17 -8.73
N CYS A 121 16.12 -14.55 -9.12
CA CYS A 121 17.20 -15.25 -9.81
C CYS A 121 18.07 -16.10 -8.87
N MET A 122 17.97 -15.88 -7.57
CA MET A 122 18.75 -16.59 -6.56
C MET A 122 18.00 -17.77 -5.93
N GLU A 123 16.69 -17.88 -6.15
CA GLU A 123 15.91 -19.06 -5.75
C GLU A 123 16.44 -20.29 -6.48
N LYS A 124 17.00 -21.25 -5.74
CA LYS A 124 17.49 -22.52 -6.27
C LYS A 124 16.33 -23.27 -6.91
N SER A 125 16.26 -23.28 -8.24
CA SER A 125 15.43 -24.21 -8.98
C SER A 125 16.09 -25.59 -8.90
N ASP A 126 15.46 -26.51 -8.17
CA ASP A 126 15.77 -27.94 -8.26
C ASP A 126 15.42 -28.42 -9.67
N GLY A 127 16.40 -28.44 -10.58
CA GLY A 127 16.29 -29.16 -11.86
C GLY A 127 16.63 -28.42 -13.14
N LEU A 128 16.92 -27.11 -13.13
CA LEU A 128 17.47 -26.43 -14.31
C LEU A 128 19.00 -26.28 -14.23
N PRO A 129 19.72 -26.41 -15.36
CA PRO A 129 21.14 -26.08 -15.40
C PRO A 129 21.30 -24.64 -14.95
N GLN A 130 22.11 -24.43 -13.92
CA GLN A 130 22.37 -23.13 -13.32
C GLN A 130 22.66 -22.12 -14.44
N PRO A 131 21.98 -20.96 -14.48
CA PRO A 131 22.39 -19.89 -15.36
C PRO A 131 23.86 -19.61 -15.02
N HIS A 132 24.69 -19.68 -16.05
CA HIS A 132 26.14 -19.72 -16.04
C HIS A 132 26.66 -18.81 -14.91
N GLN A 133 27.14 -19.42 -13.83
CA GLN A 133 27.71 -18.76 -12.67
C GLN A 133 29.06 -18.12 -13.04
N GLY A 134 29.06 -17.15 -13.94
CA GLY A 134 30.20 -16.28 -14.12
C GLY A 134 30.42 -15.53 -12.80
N ALA A 135 31.67 -15.40 -12.38
CA ALA A 135 32.07 -14.64 -11.19
C ALA A 135 31.42 -13.24 -11.14
N ALA A 136 31.12 -12.69 -12.30
CA ALA A 136 30.44 -11.43 -12.42
C ALA A 136 28.93 -11.47 -12.18
N TYR A 137 28.21 -12.52 -12.56
CA TYR A 137 26.81 -12.66 -12.16
C TYR A 137 26.70 -12.68 -10.62
N GLN A 138 27.60 -13.43 -9.97
CA GLN A 138 27.75 -13.40 -8.52
C GLN A 138 28.17 -12.00 -8.01
N PHE A 139 29.09 -11.32 -8.67
CA PHE A 139 29.52 -10.01 -8.22
C PHE A 139 28.42 -8.93 -8.35
N ILE A 140 27.67 -8.95 -9.45
CA ILE A 140 26.60 -8.01 -9.82
C ILE A 140 25.40 -8.19 -8.91
N PHE A 141 24.84 -9.38 -8.80
CA PHE A 141 23.56 -9.54 -8.11
C PHE A 141 23.77 -9.84 -6.62
N THR A 142 24.76 -10.66 -6.28
CA THR A 142 24.96 -11.09 -4.89
C THR A 142 25.56 -10.00 -4.00
N THR A 143 26.45 -9.13 -4.46
CA THR A 143 27.15 -8.18 -3.56
C THR A 143 26.27 -6.99 -3.11
N PRO A 144 25.55 -6.28 -4.00
CA PRO A 144 24.60 -5.26 -3.60
C PRO A 144 23.40 -5.85 -2.86
N GLN A 145 22.95 -7.05 -3.23
CA GLN A 145 21.91 -7.77 -2.48
C GLN A 145 22.42 -8.17 -1.11
N THR A 146 23.62 -8.75 -0.94
CA THR A 146 24.19 -9.10 0.37
C THR A 146 24.38 -7.85 1.23
N ALA A 147 24.78 -6.73 0.62
CA ALA A 147 24.83 -5.45 1.32
C ALA A 147 23.43 -4.98 1.76
N LEU A 148 22.46 -4.95 0.84
CA LEU A 148 21.08 -4.57 1.16
C LEU A 148 20.44 -5.56 2.14
N GLU A 149 20.68 -6.86 2.05
CA GLU A 149 20.20 -7.92 2.93
C GLU A 149 20.88 -7.86 4.29
N ARG A 150 22.14 -7.42 4.38
CA ARG A 150 22.78 -7.08 5.68
C ARG A 150 22.13 -5.85 6.31
N ILE A 151 21.60 -4.94 5.50
CA ILE A 151 20.92 -3.70 5.92
C ILE A 151 19.42 -3.95 6.20
N ILE A 152 18.83 -4.93 5.52
CA ILE A 152 17.45 -5.43 5.65
C ILE A 152 17.46 -6.69 6.54
N ALA A 153 18.59 -7.03 7.19
CA ALA A 153 18.81 -8.25 7.96
C ALA A 153 17.84 -8.32 9.13
N THR A 154 16.68 -8.87 8.81
CA THR A 154 15.55 -9.16 9.65
C THR A 154 15.01 -10.46 9.06
N ASP A 155 15.02 -11.48 9.91
CA ASP A 155 14.86 -12.91 9.61
C ASP A 155 14.08 -13.25 8.34
N GLY A 156 14.72 -14.03 7.44
CA GLY A 156 14.02 -14.90 6.50
C GLY A 156 12.98 -14.26 5.56
N HIS A 157 12.99 -12.94 5.38
CA HIS A 157 11.97 -12.22 4.62
C HIS A 157 11.93 -12.64 3.15
N LYS A 158 11.03 -13.59 2.84
CA LYS A 158 10.60 -13.92 1.48
C LYS A 158 9.56 -12.90 1.00
N GLN A 159 10.04 -11.80 0.41
CA GLN A 159 9.31 -10.86 -0.45
C GLN A 159 8.04 -10.19 0.12
N PRO A 160 7.67 -8.97 -0.35
CA PRO A 160 8.27 -8.18 -1.43
C PRO A 160 8.94 -6.88 -0.97
N TYR A 161 10.17 -6.60 -1.44
CA TYR A 161 10.91 -5.34 -1.26
C TYR A 161 10.06 -4.10 -1.65
N SER A 162 9.35 -3.57 -0.68
CA SER A 162 8.62 -2.31 -0.73
C SER A 162 9.51 -1.16 -0.27
N ARG A 163 9.13 0.08 -0.58
CA ARG A 163 9.86 1.24 -0.07
C ARG A 163 9.81 1.28 1.46
N GLU A 164 8.73 0.77 2.06
CA GLU A 164 8.56 0.66 3.50
C GLU A 164 9.60 -0.28 4.12
N ASP A 165 9.94 -1.39 3.46
CA ASP A 165 11.01 -2.31 3.90
C ASP A 165 12.41 -1.67 3.80
N LEU A 166 12.57 -0.68 2.92
CA LEU A 166 13.78 0.15 2.86
C LEU A 166 13.83 1.22 3.96
N GLY A 167 12.83 1.27 4.85
CA GLY A 167 12.67 2.34 5.84
C GLY A 167 12.19 3.66 5.25
N VAL A 168 11.68 3.66 4.01
CA VAL A 168 11.15 4.85 3.35
C VAL A 168 9.63 4.89 3.49
N VAL A 169 9.15 5.77 4.37
CA VAL A 169 7.76 5.83 4.81
C VAL A 169 7.06 7.10 4.35
N ALA A 170 5.75 7.03 4.14
CA ALA A 170 4.95 8.23 3.95
C ALA A 170 4.71 8.93 5.29
N THR A 171 4.65 10.26 5.28
CA THR A 171 4.21 11.04 6.45
C THR A 171 2.84 10.52 6.92
N PRO A 172 2.67 10.27 8.23
CA PRO A 172 1.40 9.79 8.76
C PRO A 172 0.30 10.81 8.51
N LYS A 173 -0.82 10.35 7.96
CA LYS A 173 -2.01 11.18 7.68
C LYS A 173 -3.24 10.71 8.45
N SER A 174 -3.33 9.41 8.67
CA SER A 174 -4.49 8.76 9.26
C SER A 174 -4.47 8.86 10.78
N ILE A 175 -5.65 8.89 11.38
CA ILE A 175 -5.87 8.95 12.82
C ILE A 175 -6.57 7.67 13.26
N LEU A 176 -6.04 7.00 14.27
CA LEU A 176 -6.61 5.83 14.92
C LEU A 176 -7.20 6.25 16.26
N VAL A 177 -8.46 5.92 16.53
CA VAL A 177 -9.19 6.36 17.73
C VAL A 177 -9.91 5.19 18.39
N GLY A 178 -9.94 5.20 19.72
CA GLY A 178 -10.69 4.26 20.55
C GLY A 178 -9.81 3.17 21.17
N PRO A 179 -10.31 2.47 22.22
CA PRO A 179 -9.54 1.53 23.05
C PRO A 179 -8.94 0.34 22.27
N LEU A 180 -7.75 0.55 21.73
CA LEU A 180 -6.99 -0.45 20.99
C LEU A 180 -5.56 -0.42 21.50
N SER A 181 -5.01 -1.58 21.85
CA SER A 181 -3.58 -1.71 22.15
C SER A 181 -2.90 -2.64 21.16
N MET A 182 -1.60 -2.43 20.96
CA MET A 182 -0.75 -3.30 20.16
C MET A 182 0.68 -3.28 20.72
N MET A 183 1.47 -4.29 20.40
CA MET A 183 2.90 -4.32 20.65
C MET A 183 3.65 -4.03 19.34
N LEU A 184 4.65 -3.15 19.40
CA LEU A 184 5.59 -2.98 18.30
C LEU A 184 6.71 -4.00 18.48
N CYS A 185 6.77 -4.99 17.59
CA CYS A 185 7.80 -6.03 17.58
C CYS A 185 8.81 -5.73 16.47
N TYR A 186 9.93 -5.11 16.84
CA TYR A 186 11.02 -4.82 15.91
C TYR A 186 11.87 -6.08 15.68
N PRO A 187 12.35 -6.35 14.46
CA PRO A 187 12.97 -7.64 14.17
C PRO A 187 14.44 -7.74 14.63
N GLN A 188 15.06 -6.63 15.04
CA GLN A 188 16.46 -6.60 15.50
C GLN A 188 16.61 -6.45 17.02
N GLY A 189 15.51 -6.27 17.74
CA GLY A 189 15.51 -6.18 19.19
C GLY A 189 15.14 -7.52 19.82
N GLY A 190 15.89 -7.97 20.82
CA GLY A 190 15.45 -9.09 21.66
C GLY A 190 14.09 -8.78 22.30
N ALA A 191 13.47 -9.75 23.00
CA ALA A 191 12.15 -9.57 23.65
C ALA A 191 12.01 -8.30 24.53
N ALA A 192 13.13 -7.67 24.91
CA ALA A 192 13.22 -6.41 25.65
C ALA A 192 12.90 -5.12 24.84
N ASP A 193 12.85 -5.16 23.50
CA ASP A 193 12.61 -3.96 22.66
C ASP A 193 11.16 -3.82 22.18
N SER A 194 10.24 -4.60 22.75
CA SER A 194 8.82 -4.47 22.44
C SER A 194 8.21 -3.24 23.13
N ALA A 195 7.63 -2.33 22.34
CA ALA A 195 7.01 -1.12 22.85
C ALA A 195 5.48 -1.22 22.81
N PRO A 196 4.78 -1.13 23.95
CA PRO A 196 3.32 -1.10 23.95
C PRO A 196 2.82 0.23 23.40
N VAL A 197 1.82 0.17 22.52
CA VAL A 197 1.10 1.33 22.01
C VAL A 197 -0.35 1.20 22.47
N GLN A 198 -0.85 2.23 23.16
CA GLN A 198 -2.25 2.33 23.55
C GLN A 198 -2.93 3.49 22.82
N VAL A 199 -4.07 3.20 22.21
CA VAL A 199 -4.92 4.18 21.54
C VAL A 199 -6.09 4.52 22.46
N GLY A 200 -6.21 5.80 22.79
CA GLY A 200 -7.31 6.32 23.59
C GLY A 200 -8.39 7.03 22.76
N CYS A 201 -9.28 7.73 23.47
CA CYS A 201 -10.36 8.54 22.88
C CYS A 201 -9.88 9.78 22.13
N HIS A 202 -8.69 10.31 22.45
CA HIS A 202 -8.08 11.43 21.74
C HIS A 202 -7.46 11.02 20.39
N GLY A 203 -7.28 9.72 20.19
CA GLY A 203 -6.65 9.15 19.02
C GLY A 203 -5.14 9.40 18.94
N ILE A 204 -4.51 8.67 18.02
CA ILE A 204 -3.10 8.81 17.67
C ILE A 204 -2.93 8.77 16.15
N HIS A 205 -1.87 9.38 15.65
CA HIS A 205 -1.51 9.23 14.24
C HIS A 205 -1.01 7.82 13.96
N LEU A 206 -1.58 7.17 12.94
CA LEU A 206 -1.10 5.86 12.51
C LEU A 206 0.23 6.03 11.78
N THR A 207 1.32 5.64 12.42
CA THR A 207 2.66 5.64 11.84
C THR A 207 2.88 4.42 10.95
N ALA A 208 3.90 4.49 10.10
CA ALA A 208 4.32 3.33 9.32
C ALA A 208 4.84 2.20 10.21
N GLU A 209 5.54 2.52 11.29
CA GLU A 209 6.01 1.53 12.27
C GLU A 209 4.86 0.74 12.89
N MET A 210 3.79 1.42 13.31
CA MET A 210 2.59 0.74 13.83
C MET A 210 1.97 -0.21 12.79
N ALA A 211 2.01 0.16 11.52
CA ALA A 211 1.48 -0.66 10.43
C ALA A 211 2.43 -1.81 10.02
N LEU A 212 3.74 -1.69 10.24
CA LEU A 212 4.78 -2.64 9.84
C LEU A 212 5.22 -3.58 10.95
N TYR A 213 5.10 -3.17 12.21
CA TYR A 213 5.61 -3.91 13.37
C TYR A 213 4.53 -4.14 14.43
N GLY A 214 3.34 -3.57 14.27
CA GLY A 214 2.19 -3.83 15.13
C GLY A 214 1.79 -5.31 15.11
N ARG A 215 1.71 -5.88 16.32
CA ARG A 215 1.34 -7.26 16.64
C ARG A 215 0.56 -7.32 17.94
N GLY A 216 -0.13 -8.43 18.18
CA GLY A 216 -0.80 -8.68 19.45
C GLY A 216 -1.89 -7.65 19.73
N TYR A 217 -2.72 -7.37 18.73
CA TYR A 217 -3.76 -6.36 18.87
C TYR A 217 -4.77 -6.79 19.96
N SER A 218 -5.12 -5.88 20.87
CA SER A 218 -6.25 -6.05 21.78
C SER A 218 -7.28 -4.96 21.52
N VAL A 219 -8.48 -5.39 21.12
CA VAL A 219 -9.52 -4.50 20.56
C VAL A 219 -10.69 -4.29 21.55
N GLY A 220 -10.79 -5.08 22.62
CA GLY A 220 -11.89 -5.00 23.59
C GLY A 220 -11.62 -5.75 24.89
N ASP A 221 -12.55 -5.58 25.84
CA ASP A 221 -12.57 -6.23 27.15
C ASP A 221 -13.45 -7.49 27.21
N GLY A 222 -14.02 -7.90 26.06
CA GLY A 222 -14.92 -9.06 25.93
C GLY A 222 -16.38 -8.79 26.32
N SER A 223 -16.73 -7.59 26.78
CA SER A 223 -18.08 -7.29 27.29
C SER A 223 -19.05 -6.71 26.24
N ARG A 224 -18.50 -6.14 25.16
CA ARG A 224 -19.24 -5.40 24.13
C ARG A 224 -18.92 -5.90 22.74
N GLU A 225 -19.87 -5.81 21.82
CA GLU A 225 -19.64 -6.08 20.41
C GLU A 225 -18.72 -4.99 19.84
N VAL A 226 -17.54 -5.37 19.35
CA VAL A 226 -16.52 -4.42 18.87
C VAL A 226 -16.49 -4.42 17.35
N ALA A 227 -16.40 -3.24 16.73
CA ALA A 227 -16.19 -3.10 15.30
C ALA A 227 -15.10 -2.07 14.99
N LEU A 228 -14.34 -2.30 13.92
CA LEU A 228 -13.44 -1.30 13.34
C LEU A 228 -14.17 -0.54 12.24
N VAL A 229 -14.29 0.77 12.39
CA VAL A 229 -14.94 1.68 11.46
C VAL A 229 -13.87 2.50 10.72
N PHE A 230 -13.76 2.28 9.43
CA PHE A 230 -13.05 3.14 8.51
C PHE A 230 -13.89 4.41 8.25
N VAL A 231 -13.31 5.58 8.45
CA VAL A 231 -13.97 6.87 8.25
C VAL A 231 -13.20 7.70 7.23
N GLU A 232 -13.87 8.13 6.18
CA GLU A 232 -13.21 8.92 5.12
C GLU A 232 -12.73 10.30 5.61
N LYS A 233 -13.64 11.09 6.20
CA LYS A 233 -13.42 12.50 6.54
C LYS A 233 -13.20 12.68 8.04
N GLU A 234 -12.31 13.62 8.40
CA GLU A 234 -12.06 13.96 9.80
C GLU A 234 -13.25 14.67 10.46
N SER A 235 -14.00 15.49 9.71
CA SER A 235 -15.24 16.10 10.20
C SER A 235 -16.25 15.04 10.64
N THR A 236 -16.48 14.00 9.82
CA THR A 236 -17.35 12.87 10.15
C THR A 236 -16.86 12.12 11.38
N LEU A 237 -15.54 11.91 11.53
CA LEU A 237 -14.96 11.31 12.73
C LEU A 237 -15.29 12.15 13.98
N ARG A 238 -15.14 13.47 13.92
CA ARG A 238 -15.44 14.35 15.07
C ARG A 238 -16.91 14.33 15.43
N THR A 239 -17.81 14.36 14.44
CA THR A 239 -19.25 14.21 14.66
C THR A 239 -19.58 12.88 15.35
N LEU A 240 -19.03 11.76 14.85
CA LEU A 240 -19.21 10.44 15.46
C LEU A 240 -18.72 10.37 16.90
N LEU A 241 -17.55 10.94 17.20
CA LEU A 241 -17.01 10.96 18.55
C LEU A 241 -17.88 11.78 19.51
N GLY A 242 -18.42 12.91 19.03
CA GLY A 242 -19.41 13.70 19.76
C GLY A 242 -20.66 12.86 20.04
N GLU A 243 -21.28 12.30 19.01
CA GLU A 243 -22.49 11.49 19.13
C GLU A 243 -22.30 10.32 20.10
N ILE A 244 -21.17 9.60 20.05
CA ILE A 244 -20.89 8.48 20.97
C ILE A 244 -20.72 8.93 22.43
N GLN A 245 -20.14 10.12 22.65
CA GLN A 245 -19.87 10.64 23.99
C GLN A 245 -21.10 11.29 24.63
N GLU A 246 -22.02 11.82 23.83
CA GLU A 246 -23.26 12.43 24.33
C GLU A 246 -24.07 11.38 25.13
N PRO A 247 -24.33 11.62 26.43
CA PRO A 247 -25.24 10.79 27.21
C PRO A 247 -26.65 10.89 26.62
N LEU A 248 -27.36 9.77 26.51
CA LEU A 248 -28.75 9.81 26.06
C LEU A 248 -29.55 10.75 26.98
N PRO A 249 -30.45 11.58 26.43
CA PRO A 249 -31.45 12.23 27.26
C PRO A 249 -32.22 11.15 28.02
N SER A 250 -32.18 11.22 29.34
CA SER A 250 -32.98 10.38 30.23
C SER A 250 -34.44 10.39 29.76
N PRO A 251 -35.14 9.24 29.74
CA PRO A 251 -36.57 9.25 29.46
C PRO A 251 -37.29 9.97 30.61
N SER A 252 -37.47 11.27 30.47
CA SER A 252 -38.40 12.03 31.29
C SER A 252 -39.82 11.58 30.94
N ASP A 253 -40.49 11.01 31.94
CA ASP A 253 -41.91 10.69 32.04
C ASP A 253 -42.82 11.25 30.93
N GLY A 254 -43.34 10.36 30.09
CA GLY A 254 -44.37 10.69 29.11
C GLY A 254 -44.52 9.63 28.03
N GLY A 255 -45.44 8.68 28.24
CA GLY A 255 -45.68 7.48 27.43
C GLY A 255 -45.53 7.64 25.91
N GLY A 256 -44.51 6.96 25.37
CA GLY A 256 -44.34 6.70 23.94
C GLY A 256 -43.40 5.50 23.77
N GLN A 257 -43.94 4.36 23.35
CA GLN A 257 -43.17 3.16 23.03
C GLN A 257 -42.20 3.44 21.87
N GLY A 258 -40.91 3.45 22.18
CA GLY A 258 -39.84 3.62 21.18
C GLY A 258 -38.48 3.88 21.81
N GLY A 259 -38.15 3.20 22.91
CA GLY A 259 -36.85 3.37 23.57
C GLY A 259 -35.72 2.87 22.68
N CYS A 260 -34.95 3.79 22.10
CA CYS A 260 -33.71 3.48 21.40
C CYS A 260 -32.67 3.04 22.44
N VAL A 261 -32.66 1.75 22.75
CA VAL A 261 -31.57 1.12 23.49
C VAL A 261 -30.36 1.19 22.57
N ARG A 262 -29.39 2.07 22.88
CA ARG A 262 -28.08 2.03 22.20
C ARG A 262 -27.58 0.60 22.25
N ARG A 263 -27.45 -0.03 21.07
CA ARG A 263 -26.80 -1.33 20.95
C ARG A 263 -25.45 -1.17 21.65
N GLY A 264 -25.13 -2.05 22.60
CA GLY A 264 -23.92 -2.01 23.44
C GLY A 264 -22.62 -2.25 22.65
N ARG A 265 -22.47 -1.54 21.53
CA ARG A 265 -21.36 -1.63 20.59
C ARG A 265 -20.26 -0.68 20.99
N SER A 266 -19.05 -1.09 20.68
CA SER A 266 -17.84 -0.34 20.95
C SER A 266 -17.07 -0.17 19.64
N TYR A 267 -16.91 1.07 19.20
CA TYR A 267 -16.27 1.35 17.92
C TYR A 267 -14.78 1.67 18.10
N ARG A 268 -13.95 1.16 17.20
CA ARG A 268 -12.60 1.65 16.94
C ARG A 268 -12.61 2.32 15.58
N MET A 269 -11.98 3.48 15.46
CA MET A 269 -12.09 4.28 14.25
C MET A 269 -10.74 4.48 13.62
N LEU A 270 -10.67 4.30 12.31
CA LEU A 270 -9.52 4.67 11.49
C LEU A 270 -9.97 5.73 10.49
N CYS A 271 -9.61 7.00 10.75
CA CYS A 271 -9.88 8.08 9.82
C CYS A 271 -8.70 8.27 8.86
N THR A 272 -8.93 8.21 7.55
CA THR A 272 -7.86 8.32 6.54
C THR A 272 -7.72 9.69 5.91
N LYS A 273 -8.64 10.63 6.19
CA LYS A 273 -8.66 11.98 5.62
C LYS A 273 -8.64 11.95 4.09
N GLY A 274 -9.52 11.13 3.50
CA GLY A 274 -9.56 10.82 2.07
C GLY A 274 -8.93 9.46 1.74
N TYR A 275 -8.11 9.39 0.68
CA TYR A 275 -7.50 8.14 0.23
C TYR A 275 -6.65 7.46 1.31
N PRO A 276 -6.86 6.15 1.58
CA PRO A 276 -6.08 5.43 2.57
C PRO A 276 -4.62 5.34 2.13
N CYS A 277 -3.71 5.74 3.01
CA CYS A 277 -2.28 5.57 2.77
C CYS A 277 -1.86 4.09 2.89
N VAL A 278 -0.60 3.80 2.51
CA VAL A 278 -0.06 2.43 2.62
C VAL A 278 -0.13 1.91 4.05
N ALA A 279 0.28 2.73 5.04
CA ALA A 279 0.22 2.37 6.46
C ALA A 279 -1.20 1.99 6.91
N SER A 280 -2.23 2.75 6.53
CA SER A 280 -3.63 2.41 6.86
C SER A 280 -4.07 1.06 6.31
N ARG A 281 -3.70 0.76 5.06
CA ARG A 281 -4.08 -0.51 4.43
C ARG A 281 -3.33 -1.70 5.03
N LEU A 282 -2.04 -1.51 5.35
CA LEU A 282 -1.23 -2.53 6.01
C LEU A 282 -1.73 -2.82 7.43
N PHE A 283 -2.01 -1.77 8.20
CA PHE A 283 -2.56 -1.87 9.55
C PHE A 283 -3.86 -2.67 9.57
N VAL A 284 -4.85 -2.32 8.74
CA VAL A 284 -6.13 -3.03 8.74
C VAL A 284 -5.99 -4.47 8.27
N ARG A 285 -5.08 -4.75 7.31
CA ARG A 285 -4.81 -6.14 6.91
C ARG A 285 -4.23 -6.98 8.04
N ARG A 286 -3.27 -6.43 8.79
CA ARG A 286 -2.67 -7.13 9.94
C ARG A 286 -3.68 -7.33 11.06
N LEU A 287 -4.44 -6.28 11.38
CA LEU A 287 -5.50 -6.37 12.38
C LEU A 287 -6.54 -7.43 11.99
N ASN A 288 -6.96 -7.50 10.72
CA ASN A 288 -7.87 -8.51 10.21
C ASN A 288 -7.27 -9.92 10.17
N ALA A 289 -5.95 -10.04 9.97
CA ALA A 289 -5.27 -11.34 10.01
C ALA A 289 -5.23 -11.91 11.45
N GLU A 290 -5.02 -11.05 12.45
CA GLU A 290 -5.04 -11.44 13.87
C GLU A 290 -6.46 -11.58 14.42
N HIS A 291 -7.41 -10.78 13.93
CA HIS A 291 -8.81 -10.76 14.36
C HIS A 291 -9.75 -10.90 13.15
N PRO A 292 -9.82 -12.07 12.49
CA PRO A 292 -10.65 -12.25 11.28
C PRO A 292 -12.15 -12.13 11.55
N GLN A 293 -12.57 -12.26 12.80
CA GLN A 293 -13.96 -12.09 13.23
C GLN A 293 -14.32 -10.64 13.55
N LEU A 294 -13.34 -9.73 13.62
CA LEU A 294 -13.60 -8.31 13.89
C LEU A 294 -14.33 -7.69 12.70
N PRO A 295 -15.57 -7.20 12.88
CA PRO A 295 -16.30 -6.54 11.80
C PRO A 295 -15.55 -5.29 11.33
N LEU A 296 -15.30 -5.25 10.02
CA LEU A 296 -14.71 -4.10 9.35
C LEU A 296 -15.82 -3.34 8.64
N LEU A 297 -16.09 -2.11 9.08
CA LEU A 297 -17.12 -1.23 8.55
C LEU A 297 -16.49 -0.04 7.85
N ALA A 298 -17.15 0.50 6.82
CA ALA A 298 -16.69 1.70 6.11
C ALA A 298 -17.80 2.75 5.99
N LEU A 299 -17.49 3.95 6.49
CA LEU A 299 -18.26 5.18 6.32
C LEU A 299 -17.55 6.07 5.30
N VAL A 300 -18.08 6.05 4.08
CA VAL A 300 -17.66 6.90 2.95
C VAL A 300 -18.88 7.61 2.38
N ASP A 301 -18.63 8.69 1.65
CA ASP A 301 -19.67 9.41 0.92
C ASP A 301 -20.32 8.53 -0.17
N GLY A 302 -21.57 8.85 -0.47
CA GLY A 302 -22.37 8.24 -1.54
C GLY A 302 -22.08 8.89 -2.89
N ASP A 303 -20.79 9.02 -3.21
CA ASP A 303 -20.31 9.65 -4.43
C ASP A 303 -19.19 8.82 -5.11
N PRO A 304 -18.81 9.15 -6.36
CA PRO A 304 -17.78 8.39 -7.08
C PRO A 304 -16.41 8.38 -6.38
N HIS A 305 -16.09 9.42 -5.61
CA HIS A 305 -14.79 9.54 -4.93
C HIS A 305 -14.76 8.69 -3.65
N GLY A 306 -15.80 8.76 -2.82
CA GLY A 306 -16.00 7.93 -1.63
C GLY A 306 -16.00 6.45 -1.99
N LEU A 307 -16.70 6.06 -3.06
CA LEU A 307 -16.66 4.68 -3.58
C LEU A 307 -15.26 4.25 -4.04
N ARG A 308 -14.49 5.15 -4.66
CA ARG A 308 -13.10 4.85 -5.08
C ARG A 308 -12.15 4.75 -3.88
N ILE A 309 -12.39 5.51 -2.82
CA ILE A 309 -11.67 5.40 -1.54
C ILE A 309 -11.96 4.05 -0.89
N LEU A 310 -13.24 3.66 -0.80
CA LEU A 310 -13.68 2.35 -0.30
C LEU A 310 -13.05 1.20 -1.10
N LEU A 311 -13.10 1.25 -2.43
CA LEU A 311 -12.49 0.23 -3.28
C LEU A 311 -10.97 0.12 -3.05
N THR A 312 -10.30 1.25 -2.83
CA THR A 312 -8.85 1.28 -2.56
C THR A 312 -8.52 0.63 -1.21
N MET A 313 -9.42 0.78 -0.22
CA MET A 313 -9.29 0.11 1.07
C MET A 313 -9.52 -1.40 0.94
N LEU A 314 -10.62 -1.81 0.29
CA LEU A 314 -10.97 -3.21 0.01
C LEU A 314 -9.82 -3.99 -0.65
N GLU A 315 -9.22 -3.40 -1.68
CA GLU A 315 -8.15 -4.03 -2.46
C GLU A 315 -6.79 -4.07 -1.76
N GLY A 316 -6.60 -3.26 -0.72
CA GLY A 316 -5.33 -3.10 -0.02
C GLY A 316 -4.20 -2.54 -0.89
N SER A 317 -2.95 -2.94 -0.62
CA SER A 317 -1.76 -2.30 -1.22
C SER A 317 -1.59 -2.60 -2.72
N PRO A 318 -1.28 -1.59 -3.57
CA PRO A 318 -1.07 -1.76 -5.01
C PRO A 318 0.24 -2.48 -5.34
N THR A 319 1.16 -2.60 -4.39
CA THR A 319 2.44 -3.32 -4.58
C THR A 319 2.26 -4.79 -5.00
N CYS A 320 1.08 -5.39 -4.75
CA CYS A 320 0.73 -6.74 -5.22
C CYS A 320 0.07 -6.81 -6.61
N ARG A 321 -0.43 -5.70 -7.19
CA ARG A 321 -1.27 -5.76 -8.41
C ARG A 321 -0.50 -5.67 -9.73
N SER A 322 0.74 -5.19 -9.72
CA SER A 322 1.55 -5.11 -10.95
C SER A 322 1.99 -6.48 -11.48
N LEU A 323 1.73 -7.57 -10.75
CA LEU A 323 2.24 -8.91 -11.05
C LEU A 323 1.23 -9.83 -11.77
N THR A 324 -0.05 -9.47 -11.89
CA THR A 324 -1.06 -10.36 -12.51
C THR A 324 -1.41 -10.02 -13.96
N ARG A 325 -1.00 -8.87 -14.51
CA ARG A 325 -1.30 -8.53 -15.91
C ARG A 325 -0.30 -9.08 -16.93
N ASN A 326 0.88 -9.53 -16.51
CA ASN A 326 1.91 -10.04 -17.44
C ASN A 326 2.17 -11.55 -17.32
N SER A 327 1.45 -12.28 -16.47
CA SER A 327 1.68 -13.71 -16.22
C SER A 327 0.59 -14.61 -16.79
N ALA A 328 -0.06 -14.21 -17.89
CA ALA A 328 -1.01 -15.06 -18.62
C ALA A 328 -0.35 -16.24 -19.37
N GLY A 329 0.91 -16.58 -19.07
CA GLY A 329 1.67 -17.62 -19.75
C GLY A 329 2.53 -18.55 -18.89
N SER A 330 2.57 -18.43 -17.55
CA SER A 330 3.43 -19.31 -16.73
C SER A 330 2.64 -20.06 -15.67
N ARG A 331 2.44 -21.37 -15.91
CA ARG A 331 1.74 -22.35 -15.07
C ARG A 331 2.63 -22.87 -13.92
N HIS A 332 3.27 -22.00 -13.14
CA HIS A 332 3.96 -22.45 -11.91
C HIS A 332 3.29 -21.86 -10.68
N ARG A 333 2.36 -22.64 -10.10
CA ARG A 333 1.91 -22.50 -8.72
C ARG A 333 3.04 -22.97 -7.81
N ILE A 334 3.75 -22.04 -7.16
CA ILE A 334 4.60 -22.35 -6.02
C ILE A 334 3.71 -22.28 -4.78
N ALA A 335 3.38 -23.43 -4.24
CA ALA A 335 2.83 -23.58 -2.90
C ALA A 335 4.00 -23.60 -1.91
N SER A 336 4.09 -22.65 -0.97
CA SER A 336 4.63 -22.88 0.38
C SER A 336 4.52 -21.66 1.32
N SER A 337 4.17 -21.99 2.57
CA SER A 337 4.24 -21.25 3.84
C SER A 337 3.39 -19.97 4.04
N SER A 338 2.21 -20.21 4.61
CA SER A 338 1.42 -19.48 5.64
C SER A 338 1.38 -17.95 5.75
N GLU A 339 2.38 -17.15 5.35
CA GLU A 339 2.36 -15.68 5.51
C GLU A 339 2.04 -14.94 4.20
N ALA A 340 2.36 -15.55 3.06
CA ALA A 340 2.13 -14.95 1.74
C ALA A 340 0.64 -14.89 1.34
N ASP A 341 -0.21 -15.75 1.91
CA ASP A 341 -1.63 -15.85 1.55
C ASP A 341 -2.49 -14.68 2.05
N TYR A 342 -2.07 -13.98 3.12
CA TYR A 342 -2.81 -12.83 3.67
C TYR A 342 -2.77 -11.58 2.78
N THR A 343 -1.94 -11.57 1.74
CA THR A 343 -1.59 -10.33 1.02
C THR A 343 -2.41 -10.07 -0.24
N THR A 344 -3.16 -11.06 -0.73
CA THR A 344 -3.74 -11.03 -2.09
C THR A 344 -5.27 -11.00 -2.18
N GLY A 345 -5.97 -11.14 -1.06
CA GLY A 345 -7.43 -11.09 -0.96
C GLY A 345 -8.00 -9.69 -0.76
N LEU A 346 -9.29 -9.52 -1.11
CA LEU A 346 -10.07 -8.36 -0.70
C LEU A 346 -10.37 -8.44 0.80
N LEU A 347 -10.25 -7.33 1.52
CA LEU A 347 -10.67 -7.26 2.91
C LEU A 347 -12.18 -7.53 3.04
N PRO A 348 -12.65 -8.19 4.12
CA PRO A 348 -14.08 -8.41 4.39
C PRO A 348 -14.79 -7.13 4.87
N LEU A 349 -14.47 -5.99 4.27
CA LEU A 349 -14.97 -4.66 4.62
C LEU A 349 -16.41 -4.48 4.12
N GLN A 350 -17.29 -4.03 5.03
CA GLN A 350 -18.70 -3.78 4.77
C GLN A 350 -18.96 -2.28 4.61
N TRP A 351 -19.64 -1.90 3.52
CA TRP A 351 -20.01 -0.51 3.30
C TRP A 351 -21.28 -0.14 4.07
N VAL A 352 -21.12 0.72 5.06
CA VAL A 352 -22.19 1.24 5.93
C VAL A 352 -22.54 2.68 5.60
N GLY A 353 -21.63 3.40 4.93
CA GLY A 353 -21.81 4.80 4.54
C GLY A 353 -23.01 5.09 3.64
N LEU A 354 -23.11 6.34 3.20
CA LEU A 354 -24.29 6.87 2.53
C LEU A 354 -24.59 6.08 1.23
N ARG A 355 -25.79 5.53 1.15
CA ARG A 355 -26.32 4.84 -0.04
C ARG A 355 -27.60 5.51 -0.49
N PRO A 356 -27.52 6.62 -1.26
CA PRO A 356 -28.69 7.33 -1.75
C PRO A 356 -29.74 6.42 -2.40
N SER A 357 -29.32 5.38 -3.12
CA SER A 357 -30.24 4.42 -3.74
C SER A 357 -31.15 3.65 -2.77
N ARG A 358 -30.80 3.59 -1.47
CA ARG A 358 -31.52 2.85 -0.43
C ARG A 358 -32.12 3.74 0.66
N MET A 359 -31.98 5.05 0.53
CA MET A 359 -32.50 6.00 1.51
C MET A 359 -33.77 6.66 0.97
N SER A 360 -34.80 6.68 1.81
CA SER A 360 -36.05 7.38 1.55
C SER A 360 -36.19 8.55 2.53
N PRO A 361 -36.98 9.59 2.19
CA PRO A 361 -37.35 10.62 3.14
C PRO A 361 -37.96 10.01 4.42
N PRO A 362 -37.65 10.52 5.63
CA PRO A 362 -36.96 11.79 5.91
C PRO A 362 -35.42 11.72 5.97
N HIS A 363 -34.82 10.53 6.05
CA HIS A 363 -33.37 10.32 6.28
C HIS A 363 -32.44 11.01 5.26
N LEU A 364 -32.92 11.14 4.03
CA LEU A 364 -32.24 11.84 2.95
C LEU A 364 -33.27 12.47 2.03
N SER A 365 -33.20 13.79 1.86
CA SER A 365 -34.04 14.51 0.90
C SER A 365 -33.36 14.56 -0.46
N ASN A 366 -34.14 14.48 -1.55
CA ASN A 366 -33.58 14.70 -2.89
C ASN A 366 -32.97 16.11 -3.03
N ALA A 367 -33.41 17.08 -2.23
CA ALA A 367 -32.84 18.43 -2.21
C ALA A 367 -31.42 18.51 -1.63
N SER A 368 -31.00 17.52 -0.83
CA SER A 368 -29.65 17.46 -0.27
C SER A 368 -28.67 16.64 -1.13
N LEU A 369 -29.13 16.12 -2.27
CA LEU A 369 -28.30 15.46 -3.27
C LEU A 369 -27.74 16.48 -4.27
N MET A 370 -26.54 16.20 -4.77
CA MET A 370 -25.85 17.04 -5.74
C MET A 370 -25.81 16.39 -7.12
N PRO A 371 -25.81 17.17 -8.21
CA PRO A 371 -25.63 16.64 -9.55
C PRO A 371 -24.20 16.11 -9.76
N LEU A 372 -24.06 15.09 -10.61
CA LEU A 372 -22.76 14.60 -11.06
C LEU A 372 -22.07 15.61 -11.99
N SER A 373 -20.76 15.77 -11.80
CA SER A 373 -19.88 16.52 -12.70
C SER A 373 -19.43 15.68 -13.91
N ALA A 374 -18.86 16.33 -14.93
CA ALA A 374 -18.26 15.61 -16.07
C ALA A 374 -17.08 14.72 -15.66
N SER A 375 -16.27 15.15 -14.68
CA SER A 375 -15.15 14.37 -14.14
C SER A 375 -15.62 13.13 -13.38
N ASP A 376 -16.77 13.20 -12.71
CA ASP A 376 -17.36 12.06 -11.99
C ASP A 376 -17.63 10.88 -12.92
N GLY A 377 -18.07 11.15 -14.16
CA GLY A 377 -18.32 10.11 -15.16
C GLY A 377 -17.07 9.29 -15.53
N ILE A 378 -15.87 9.89 -15.47
CA ILE A 378 -14.61 9.16 -15.71
C ILE A 378 -14.34 8.20 -14.54
N VAL A 379 -14.57 8.65 -13.31
CA VAL A 379 -14.37 7.87 -12.08
C VAL A 379 -15.35 6.69 -12.03
N LEU A 380 -16.63 6.93 -12.34
CA LEU A 380 -17.66 5.89 -12.40
C LEU A 380 -17.31 4.79 -13.41
N ARG A 381 -16.87 5.14 -14.63
CA ARG A 381 -16.41 4.15 -15.62
C ARG A 381 -15.20 3.33 -15.15
N GLN A 382 -14.32 3.92 -14.35
CA GLN A 382 -13.17 3.20 -13.77
C GLN A 382 -13.61 2.27 -12.64
N LEU A 383 -14.52 2.74 -11.78
CA LEU A 383 -15.11 1.96 -10.70
C LEU A 383 -15.85 0.74 -11.24
N GLU A 384 -16.78 0.94 -12.16
CA GLU A 384 -17.59 -0.13 -12.76
C GLU A 384 -16.70 -1.23 -13.35
N ARG A 385 -15.70 -0.86 -14.16
CA ARG A 385 -14.75 -1.83 -14.74
C ARG A 385 -13.98 -2.61 -13.66
N ARG A 386 -13.54 -1.95 -12.58
CA ARG A 386 -12.78 -2.60 -11.52
C ARG A 386 -13.67 -3.50 -10.67
N ILE A 387 -14.87 -3.05 -10.31
CA ILE A 387 -15.84 -3.81 -9.52
C ILE A 387 -16.27 -5.06 -10.30
N SER A 388 -16.69 -4.90 -11.56
CA SER A 388 -17.06 -6.02 -12.42
C SER A 388 -15.90 -6.98 -12.64
N GLY A 389 -14.67 -6.46 -12.80
CA GLY A 389 -13.47 -7.29 -12.90
C GLY A 389 -13.19 -8.13 -11.65
N HIS A 390 -13.50 -7.63 -10.45
CA HIS A 390 -13.44 -8.43 -9.24
C HIS A 390 -14.57 -9.45 -9.19
N LEU A 391 -15.82 -9.05 -9.40
CA LEU A 391 -16.99 -9.93 -9.31
C LEU A 391 -16.96 -11.08 -10.32
N ALA A 392 -16.38 -10.86 -11.50
CA ALA A 392 -16.20 -11.88 -12.53
C ALA A 392 -14.94 -12.75 -12.33
N GLY A 393 -14.05 -12.38 -11.41
CA GLY A 393 -12.79 -13.09 -11.19
C GLY A 393 -13.00 -14.46 -10.50
N ASP A 394 -12.19 -15.44 -10.89
CA ASP A 394 -12.23 -16.83 -10.40
C ASP A 394 -11.62 -17.02 -8.99
N ARG A 395 -11.47 -15.94 -8.23
CA ARG A 395 -10.93 -15.98 -6.85
C ARG A 395 -12.09 -16.16 -5.88
N SER A 396 -11.90 -16.94 -4.82
CA SER A 396 -12.82 -17.01 -3.69
C SER A 396 -12.86 -15.64 -2.98
N ILE A 397 -13.81 -14.80 -3.37
CA ILE A 397 -14.05 -13.51 -2.72
C ILE A 397 -14.84 -13.78 -1.44
N HIS A 398 -14.36 -13.24 -0.31
CA HIS A 398 -15.08 -13.29 0.96
C HIS A 398 -16.52 -12.78 0.80
N PRO A 399 -17.55 -13.45 1.37
CA PRO A 399 -18.95 -13.05 1.22
C PRO A 399 -19.21 -11.56 1.51
N CYS A 400 -18.69 -11.04 2.63
CA CYS A 400 -18.79 -9.60 2.95
C CYS A 400 -18.23 -8.68 1.85
N ALA A 401 -17.06 -9.00 1.32
CA ALA A 401 -16.44 -8.21 0.25
C ALA A 401 -17.25 -8.27 -1.04
N ARG A 402 -17.80 -9.45 -1.38
CA ARG A 402 -18.68 -9.64 -2.54
C ARG A 402 -19.96 -8.81 -2.39
N THR A 403 -20.63 -8.88 -1.24
CA THR A 403 -21.82 -8.08 -0.95
C THR A 403 -21.53 -6.59 -1.06
N THR A 404 -20.42 -6.13 -0.49
CA THR A 404 -19.99 -4.73 -0.62
C THR A 404 -19.79 -4.34 -2.08
N LEU A 405 -19.07 -5.13 -2.87
CA LEU A 405 -18.87 -4.86 -4.30
C LEU A 405 -20.19 -4.81 -5.08
N SER A 406 -21.14 -5.70 -4.79
CA SER A 406 -22.47 -5.68 -5.40
C SER A 406 -23.22 -4.39 -5.06
N HIS A 407 -23.23 -3.99 -3.78
CA HIS A 407 -23.85 -2.72 -3.36
C HIS A 407 -23.19 -1.51 -4.03
N MET A 408 -21.87 -1.53 -4.17
CA MET A 408 -21.14 -0.46 -4.89
C MET A 408 -21.54 -0.42 -6.37
N LEU A 409 -21.72 -1.56 -7.02
CA LEU A 409 -22.14 -1.62 -8.42
C LEU A 409 -23.57 -1.11 -8.60
N GLU A 410 -24.49 -1.51 -7.72
CA GLU A 410 -25.86 -1.01 -7.67
C GLU A 410 -25.89 0.51 -7.53
N GLU A 411 -25.08 1.07 -6.62
CA GLU A 411 -25.01 2.52 -6.43
C GLU A 411 -24.42 3.22 -7.66
N VAL A 412 -23.36 2.68 -8.27
CA VAL A 412 -22.80 3.22 -9.52
C VAL A 412 -23.85 3.28 -10.62
N GLN A 413 -24.65 2.21 -10.77
CA GLN A 413 -25.75 2.17 -11.74
C GLN A 413 -26.87 3.14 -11.39
N TRP A 414 -27.17 3.33 -10.10
CA TRP A 414 -28.11 4.34 -9.64
C TRP A 414 -27.61 5.75 -9.99
N MET A 415 -26.35 6.09 -9.70
CA MET A 415 -25.75 7.39 -10.03
C MET A 415 -25.77 7.66 -11.54
N TRP A 416 -25.53 6.64 -12.37
CA TRP A 416 -25.64 6.78 -13.83
C TRP A 416 -27.06 7.16 -14.29
N ARG A 417 -28.09 6.57 -13.66
CA ARG A 417 -29.50 6.80 -14.00
C ARG A 417 -30.01 8.13 -13.48
N THR A 418 -29.74 8.46 -12.21
CA THR A 418 -30.27 9.65 -11.55
C THR A 418 -29.44 10.89 -11.80
N ARG A 419 -28.16 10.73 -12.15
CA ARG A 419 -27.17 11.82 -12.23
C ARG A 419 -26.99 12.55 -10.91
N LEU A 420 -27.25 11.88 -9.78
CA LEU A 420 -27.12 12.43 -8.44
C LEU A 420 -26.02 11.72 -7.64
N LYS A 421 -25.51 12.41 -6.61
CA LYS A 421 -24.57 11.92 -5.60
C LYS A 421 -24.86 12.59 -4.24
N GLY A 422 -24.35 12.02 -3.15
CA GLY A 422 -24.56 12.58 -1.80
C GLY A 422 -23.33 12.49 -0.91
N GLU A 423 -23.23 13.43 0.03
CA GLU A 423 -22.22 13.44 1.09
C GLU A 423 -22.81 12.87 2.38
N LEU A 424 -21.99 12.23 3.23
CA LEU A 424 -22.43 11.71 4.53
C LEU A 424 -23.09 12.79 5.39
N GLN A 425 -22.63 14.04 5.28
CA GLN A 425 -23.18 15.17 6.04
C GLN A 425 -24.60 15.56 5.60
N ALA A 426 -25.10 15.02 4.48
CA ALA A 426 -26.48 15.22 4.04
C ALA A 426 -27.48 14.31 4.78
N CYS A 427 -26.99 13.30 5.52
CA CYS A 427 -27.84 12.44 6.34
C CYS A 427 -28.32 13.19 7.58
N THR A 428 -29.64 13.27 7.76
CA THR A 428 -30.27 14.07 8.83
C THR A 428 -30.06 13.49 10.22
N ASP A 429 -29.98 12.17 10.34
CA ASP A 429 -29.89 11.46 11.62
C ASP A 429 -28.45 11.24 12.08
N GLY A 430 -27.49 11.86 11.38
CA GLY A 430 -26.08 11.76 11.67
C GLY A 430 -25.44 10.43 11.28
N PRO A 431 -24.10 10.35 11.23
CA PRO A 431 -23.37 9.15 10.81
C PRO A 431 -23.47 7.97 11.80
N LEU A 432 -23.76 8.20 13.10
CA LEU A 432 -23.91 7.11 14.06
C LEU A 432 -25.16 6.25 13.78
N SER A 433 -26.26 6.86 13.33
CA SER A 433 -27.49 6.12 12.98
C SER A 433 -27.21 4.99 11.98
N LEU A 434 -26.41 5.28 10.95
CA LEU A 434 -25.97 4.30 9.94
C LEU A 434 -25.23 3.12 10.56
N LEU A 435 -24.40 3.35 11.58
CA LEU A 435 -23.66 2.30 12.28
C LEU A 435 -24.54 1.48 13.24
N GLU A 436 -25.53 2.12 13.87
CA GLU A 436 -26.42 1.46 14.83
C GLU A 436 -27.45 0.58 14.11
N GLU A 437 -28.01 1.05 13.00
CA GLU A 437 -28.95 0.31 12.17
C GLU A 437 -28.29 -0.90 11.49
N PHE A 438 -27.00 -0.80 11.15
CA PHE A 438 -26.29 -1.86 10.46
C PHE A 438 -26.21 -3.15 11.30
N PRO A 439 -26.66 -4.31 10.80
CA PRO A 439 -26.60 -5.57 11.54
C PRO A 439 -25.18 -6.18 11.44
N LEU A 440 -24.58 -6.48 12.59
CA LEU A 440 -23.24 -7.08 12.66
C LEU A 440 -23.27 -8.63 12.60
N HIS A 441 -24.41 -9.26 12.90
CA HIS A 441 -24.53 -10.72 13.06
C HIS A 441 -24.74 -11.54 11.77
N ILE A 442 -24.74 -10.95 10.58
CA ILE A 442 -25.28 -11.63 9.38
C ILE A 442 -24.25 -12.52 8.65
N TYR A 443 -22.95 -12.49 8.98
CA TYR A 443 -21.95 -13.16 8.14
C TYR A 443 -20.79 -13.84 8.89
N LEU A 444 -21.03 -14.36 10.11
CA LEU A 444 -20.12 -15.32 10.75
C LEU A 444 -20.26 -16.72 10.12
#